data_AF-A0A254TBH1-F1
#
_entry.id   AF-A0A254TBH1-F1
#
_cell.length_a   1.000
_cell.length_b   1.000
_cell.length_c   1.000
_cell.angle_alpha   90.00
_cell.angle_beta   90.00
_cell.angle_gamma   90.00
#
_symmetry.space_group_name_H-M   'P 1'
#
loop_
_entity.id
_entity.type
_entity.pdbx_description
1 polymer ?
#
loop_
_entity_poly.entity_id
_entity_poly.type
_entity_poly.pdbx_seq_one_letter_code
_entity_poly.pdbx_strand_id
1 'polypeptide(L)' 'MNWNSWSDFFAMGGYALYVWGSVLMTVLLVAGEVLAVRMRRKTIMKLYGRWVRSNRRESNENEA' A
#
# COMPACT_ATOMS: atom_id res chain seq x y z
N MET A 1 23.77 -19.57 25.44
CA MET A 1 22.73 -20.51 24.96
C MET A 1 22.37 -20.08 23.56
N ASN A 2 22.90 -20.80 22.57
CA ASN A 2 22.91 -20.40 21.17
C ASN A 2 21.51 -20.49 20.58
N TRP A 3 21.00 -19.37 20.08
CA TRP A 3 19.87 -19.32 19.16
C TRP A 3 20.26 -20.13 17.92
N ASN A 4 19.90 -21.41 17.88
CA ASN A 4 20.55 -22.36 16.99
C ASN A 4 20.07 -22.29 15.54
N SER A 5 18.84 -21.81 15.27
CA SER A 5 18.38 -21.53 13.90
C SER A 5 16.96 -20.97 13.85
N TRP A 6 16.71 -20.08 12.88
CA TRP A 6 15.36 -19.78 12.41
C TRP A 6 14.68 -21.04 11.86
N SER A 7 15.46 -21.95 11.25
CA SER A 7 15.01 -23.25 10.74
C SER A 7 14.29 -24.10 11.80
N ASP A 8 14.71 -24.06 13.07
CA ASP A 8 14.08 -24.84 14.15
C ASP A 8 12.68 -24.30 14.51
N PHE A 9 12.45 -22.99 14.34
CA PHE A 9 11.13 -22.38 14.53
C PHE A 9 10.15 -22.74 13.41
N PHE A 10 10.63 -22.86 12.17
CA PHE A 10 9.81 -23.37 11.06
C PHE A 10 9.58 -24.88 11.16
N ALA A 11 10.59 -25.62 11.66
CA ALA A 11 10.57 -27.08 11.77
C ALA A 11 9.89 -27.61 13.04
N MET A 12 9.31 -26.74 13.89
CA MET A 12 8.60 -27.11 15.13
C MET A 12 7.21 -27.77 14.88
N GLY A 13 7.11 -28.53 13.79
CA GLY A 13 6.17 -29.65 13.56
C GLY A 13 4.69 -29.34 13.39
N GLY A 14 4.18 -28.22 13.91
CA GLY A 14 2.74 -27.94 13.90
C GLY A 14 2.33 -26.50 14.21
N TYR A 15 3.09 -25.76 15.02
CA TYR A 15 2.73 -24.39 15.41
C TYR A 15 3.17 -23.32 14.39
N ALA A 16 4.24 -23.59 13.65
CA ALA A 16 4.74 -22.66 12.63
C ALA A 16 3.67 -22.32 11.60
N LEU A 17 2.89 -23.31 11.16
CA LEU A 17 1.81 -23.12 10.19
C LEU A 17 0.74 -22.13 10.67
N TYR A 18 0.41 -22.12 11.96
CA TYR A 18 -0.57 -21.17 12.52
C TYR A 18 -0.03 -19.74 12.54
N VAL A 19 1.22 -19.56 12.98
CA VAL A 19 1.87 -18.25 13.03
C VAL A 19 2.03 -17.69 11.62
N TRP A 20 2.56 -18.49 10.70
CA TRP A 20 2.74 -18.09 9.32
C TRP A 20 1.41 -17.87 8.60
N GLY A 21 0.38 -18.69 8.87
CA GLY A 21 -0.96 -18.47 8.33
C GLY A 21 -1.57 -17.14 8.78
N SER A 22 -1.44 -16.79 10.06
CA SER A 22 -1.94 -15.51 10.59
C SER A 22 -1.14 -14.33 10.03
N VAL A 23 0.20 -14.40 10.02
CA VAL A 23 1.06 -13.36 9.43
C VAL A 23 0.76 -13.17 7.95
N LEU A 24 0.60 -14.27 7.20
CA LEU A 24 0.23 -14.23 5.79
C LEU A 24 -1.14 -13.57 5.59
N MET A 25 -2.12 -13.88 6.43
CA MET A 25 -3.44 -13.24 6.37
C MET A 25 -3.39 -11.74 6.67
N THR A 26 -2.61 -11.32 7.66
CA THR A 26 -2.41 -9.90 7.95
C THR A 26 -1.73 -9.20 6.78
N VAL A 27 -0.68 -9.79 6.21
CA VAL A 27 0.02 -9.24 5.04
C VAL A 27 -0.91 -9.15 3.83
N LEU A 28 -1.75 -10.15 3.60
CA LEU A 28 -2.75 -10.15 2.52
C LEU A 28 -3.76 -9.01 2.68
N LEU A 29 -4.31 -8.81 3.89
CA LEU A 29 -5.25 -7.74 4.18
C LEU A 29 -4.60 -6.36 3.95
N VAL A 30 -3.39 -6.16 4.48
CA VAL A 30 -2.64 -4.91 4.30
C VAL A 30 -2.30 -4.67 2.82
N ALA A 31 -1.87 -5.70 2.10
CA ALA A 31 -1.60 -5.59 0.67
C ALA A 31 -2.87 -5.23 -0.12
N GLY A 32 -4.02 -5.84 0.23
CA GLY A 32 -5.32 -5.52 -0.35
C GLY A 32 -5.71 -4.05 -0.14
N GLU A 33 -5.60 -3.55 1.09
CA GLU A 33 -5.79 -2.14 1.44
C GLU A 33 -4.86 -1.22 0.63
N VAL A 34 -3.56 -1.53 0.58
CA VAL A 34 -2.57 -0.74 -0.16
C VAL A 34 -2.88 -0.70 -1.66
N LEU A 35 -3.30 -1.82 -2.24
CA LEU A 35 -3.73 -1.89 -3.64
C LEU A 35 -5.00 -1.06 -3.89
N ALA A 36 -6.00 -1.16 -3.01
CA ALA A 36 -7.22 -0.37 -3.09
C ALA A 36 -6.95 1.14 -2.98
N VAL A 37 -6.07 1.54 -2.06
CA VAL A 37 -5.61 2.94 -1.93
C VAL A 37 -4.84 3.38 -3.17
N ARG A 38 -3.93 2.56 -3.70
CA ARG A 38 -3.20 2.87 -4.94
C ARG A 38 -4.14 3.06 -6.13
N MET A 39 -5.16 2.21 -6.27
CA MET A 39 -6.19 2.33 -7.29
C MET A 39 -6.95 3.65 -7.15
N ARG A 40 -7.38 4.02 -5.92
CA ARG A 40 -8.04 5.30 -5.65
C ARG A 40 -7.15 6.52 -5.97
N ARG A 41 -5.85 6.45 -5.65
CA ARG A 41 -4.90 7.54 -5.96
C ARG A 41 -4.76 7.78 -7.46
N LYS A 42 -4.80 6.72 -8.29
CA LYS A 42 -4.78 6.87 -9.76
C LYS A 42 -6.01 7.62 -10.28
N THR A 43 -7.18 7.41 -9.67
CA THR A 43 -8.41 8.11 -10.05
C THR A 43 -8.34 9.60 -9.72
N ILE A 44 -7.80 9.96 -8.54
CA ILE A 44 -7.68 11.36 -8.12
C ILE A 44 -6.68 12.13 -8.99
N MET A 45 -5.55 11.53 -9.37
CA MET A 45 -4.58 12.18 -10.27
C MET A 45 -5.15 12.47 -11.66
N LYS A 46 -6.02 11.60 -12.19
CA LYS A 46 -6.71 11.86 -13.47
C LYS A 46 -7.66 13.05 -13.40
N LEU A 47 -8.28 13.29 -12.24
CA LEU A 47 -9.18 14.42 -12.02
C LEU A 47 -8.43 15.74 -11.81
N TYR A 48 -7.25 15.70 -11.19
CA TYR A 48 -6.44 16.89 -10.88
C TYR A 48 -5.99 17.66 -12.13
N GLY A 49 -5.81 16.97 -13.25
CA GLY A 49 -5.39 17.57 -14.52
C GLY A 49 -6.38 18.59 -15.12
N ARG A 50 -7.65 18.61 -14.68
CA ARG A 50 -8.64 19.57 -15.20
C ARG A 50 -8.59 20.92 -14.51
N TRP A 51 -8.24 20.97 -13.23
CA TRP A 51 -8.30 22.20 -12.43
C TRP A 51 -7.06 23.08 -12.63
N VAL A 52 -5.89 22.47 -12.84
CA VAL A 52 -4.63 23.18 -13.11
C VAL A 52 -4.71 24.01 -14.41
N ARG A 53 -5.60 23.67 -15.34
CA ARG A 53 -5.72 24.32 -16.64
C ARG A 53 -6.62 25.57 -16.63
N SER A 54 -7.59 25.67 -15.72
CA SER A 54 -8.44 26.87 -15.58
C SER A 54 -7.73 27.98 -14.79
N ASN A 55 -6.96 27.63 -13.75
CA ASN A 55 -6.26 28.60 -12.91
C ASN A 55 -5.13 29.36 -13.64
N ARG A 56 -4.71 28.87 -14.82
CA ARG A 56 -3.74 29.55 -15.69
C ARG A 56 -4.39 30.63 -16.56
N ARG A 57 -5.69 30.54 -16.85
CA ARG A 57 -6.40 31.57 -17.62
C ARG A 57 -6.76 32.78 -16.76
N GLU A 58 -7.22 32.55 -15.54
CA GLU A 58 -7.55 33.63 -14.60
C GLU A 58 -6.33 34.47 -14.18
N SER A 59 -5.13 33.87 -14.13
CA SER A 59 -3.89 34.61 -13.87
C SER A 59 -3.49 35.51 -15.05
N ASN A 60 -3.67 35.06 -16.29
CA ASN A 60 -3.36 35.88 -17.47
C ASN A 60 -4.38 37.01 -17.70
N GLU A 61 -5.64 36.81 -17.29
CA GLU A 61 -6.71 37.80 -17.48
C GLU A 61 -6.73 38.86 -16.37
N ASN A 62 -6.19 38.55 -15.18
CA ASN A 62 -5.93 39.54 -14.13
C ASN A 62 -4.62 40.32 -14.32
N GLU A 63 -3.72 39.86 -15.21
CA GLU A 63 -2.44 40.52 -15.52
C GLU A 63 -2.47 41.33 -16.83
N ALA A 64 -3.59 41.32 -17.58
CA ALA A 64 -3.82 42.09 -18.82
C ALA A 64 -4.73 43.30 -18.58
#